data_AF-A0A0F3R628-F1
#
_entry.id   AF-A0A0F3R628-F1
#
_cell.length_a   1.000
_cell.length_b   1.000
_cell.length_c   1.000
_cell.angle_alpha   90.00
_cell.angle_beta   90.00
_cell.angle_gamma   90.00
#
_symmetry.space_group_name_H-M   'P 1'
#
loop_
_entity.id
_entity.type
_entity.pdbx_description
1 polymer ?
#
loop_
_entity_poly.entity_id
_entity_poly.type
_entity_poly.pdbx_seq_one_letter_code
_entity_poly.pdbx_strand_id
1 'polypeptide(L)' 'MGSSNWKVKDRELESPRVLYFLREECEIATNKLYEEVGLPFRVSSKSYKALGIDQEPTKHRGVTNHMQGTELEEKTKK' A
#
# COMPACT_ATOMS: atom_id res chain seq x y z
N MET A 1 7.63 41.33 -10.65
CA MET A 1 7.63 39.91 -11.01
C MET A 1 7.87 39.10 -9.75
N GLY A 2 6.81 38.54 -9.17
CA GLY A 2 6.92 37.79 -7.91
C GLY A 2 7.50 36.40 -8.18
N SER A 3 8.70 36.15 -7.68
CA SER A 3 9.32 34.82 -7.66
C SER A 3 8.35 33.85 -6.99
N SER A 4 7.67 33.05 -7.80
CA SER A 4 6.66 32.11 -7.34
C SER A 4 7.36 30.99 -6.60
N ASN A 5 7.01 30.82 -5.33
CA ASN A 5 7.66 29.98 -4.35
C ASN A 5 7.36 28.48 -4.55
N TRP A 6 7.61 27.94 -5.75
CA TRP A 6 7.28 26.56 -6.12
C TRP A 6 7.98 25.54 -5.20
N LYS A 7 9.23 25.82 -4.80
CA LYS A 7 9.99 24.97 -3.87
C LYS A 7 9.37 24.84 -2.47
N VAL A 8 8.61 25.83 -2.02
CA VAL A 8 7.93 25.77 -0.71
C VAL A 8 6.64 24.97 -0.80
N LYS A 9 5.95 25.01 -1.94
CA LYS A 9 4.73 24.21 -2.18
C LYS A 9 5.01 22.71 -2.24
N ASP A 10 6.14 22.30 -2.81
CA ASP A 10 6.51 20.87 -2.86
C ASP A 10 6.78 20.30 -1.45
N ARG A 11 7.37 21.11 -0.55
CA ARG A 11 7.57 20.71 0.85
C ARG A 11 6.27 20.56 1.65
N GLU A 12 5.20 21.27 1.27
CA GLU A 12 3.90 21.09 1.91
C GLU A 12 3.34 19.68 1.61
N LEU A 13 3.61 19.14 0.42
CA LEU A 13 3.24 17.77 0.04
C LEU A 13 4.05 16.70 0.79
N GLU A 14 5.23 17.05 1.30
CA GLU A 14 6.08 16.16 2.11
C GLU A 14 5.63 16.09 3.59
N SER A 15 4.68 16.95 4.00
CA SER A 15 4.17 16.92 5.37
C SER A 15 3.38 15.64 5.64
N PRO A 16 3.63 14.95 6.76
CA PRO A 16 2.84 13.78 7.16
C PRO A 16 1.33 14.07 7.18
N ARG A 17 0.94 15.31 7.53
CA ARG A 17 -0.46 15.72 7.54
C ARG A 17 -1.09 15.66 6.15
N VAL A 18 -0.38 16.10 5.12
CA VAL A 18 -0.86 16.03 3.74
C VAL A 18 -0.92 14.59 3.27
N LEU A 19 0.06 13.76 3.63
CA LEU A 19 0.01 12.33 3.32
C LEU A 19 -1.20 11.62 3.97
N TYR A 20 -1.54 11.95 5.22
CA TYR A 20 -2.75 11.41 5.85
C TYR A 20 -4.03 11.86 5.16
N PHE A 21 -4.13 13.14 4.80
CA PHE A 21 -5.25 13.67 4.03
C PHE A 21 -5.40 12.95 2.69
N LEU A 22 -4.31 12.79 1.93
CA LEU A 22 -4.33 12.08 0.64
C LEU A 22 -4.77 10.61 0.80
N ARG A 23 -4.36 9.94 1.88
CA ARG A 23 -4.81 8.57 2.16
C ARG A 23 -6.31 8.47 2.41
N GLU A 24 -6.88 9.44 3.12
CA GLU A 24 -8.32 9.52 3.37
C GLU A 24 -9.10 9.79 2.07
N GLU A 25 -8.64 10.74 1.25
CA GLU A 25 -9.24 11.03 -0.05
C GLU A 25 -9.19 9.80 -0.99
N CYS A 26 -8.08 9.05 -0.99
CA CYS A 26 -7.98 7.81 -1.75
C CYS A 26 -8.98 6.73 -1.27
N GLU A 27 -9.19 6.58 0.04
CA GLU A 27 -10.20 5.66 0.59
C GLU A 27 -11.60 6.02 0.09
N ILE A 28 -11.97 7.30 0.16
CA ILE A 28 -13.28 7.80 -0.27
C ILE A 28 -13.49 7.53 -1.77
N ALA A 29 -12.53 7.94 -2.60
CA ALA A 29 -12.64 7.80 -4.06
C ALA A 29 -12.73 6.32 -4.49
N THR A 30 -11.92 5.45 -3.88
CA THR A 30 -11.90 4.02 -4.22
C THR A 30 -13.19 3.32 -3.81
N ASN A 31 -13.68 3.59 -2.59
CA ASN A 31 -14.92 2.99 -2.10
C ASN A 31 -16.13 3.46 -2.91
N LYS A 32 -16.16 4.74 -3.30
CA LYS A 32 -17.18 5.26 -4.21
C LYS A 32 -17.17 4.54 -5.56
N LEU A 33 -15.99 4.33 -6.15
CA LEU A 33 -15.85 3.58 -7.40
C LEU A 33 -16.39 2.15 -7.25
N TYR A 34 -16.03 1.43 -6.18
CA TYR A 34 -16.53 0.08 -5.94
C TYR A 34 -18.05 0.04 -5.79
N GLU A 35 -18.64 1.02 -5.11
CA GLU A 35 -20.09 1.14 -5.00
C GLU A 35 -20.75 1.39 -6.36
N GLU A 36 -20.21 2.32 -7.16
CA GLU A 36 -20.73 2.67 -8.49
C GLU A 36 -20.71 1.48 -9.46
N VAL A 37 -19.70 0.61 -9.37
CA VAL A 37 -19.60 -0.59 -10.21
C VAL A 37 -20.18 -1.86 -9.55
N GLY A 38 -20.83 -1.74 -8.38
CA GLY A 38 -21.49 -2.85 -7.68
C GLY A 38 -20.55 -3.92 -7.11
N LEU A 39 -19.30 -3.56 -6.80
CA LEU A 39 -18.32 -4.47 -6.21
C LEU A 39 -18.44 -4.49 -4.68
N PRO A 40 -18.35 -5.67 -4.04
CA PRO A 40 -18.53 -5.81 -2.58
C PRO A 40 -17.26 -5.46 -1.79
N PHE A 41 -16.30 -4.77 -2.39
CA PHE A 41 -15.02 -4.46 -1.76
C PHE A 41 -15.08 -3.14 -1.01
N ARG A 42 -14.31 -3.05 0.09
CA ARG A 42 -14.00 -1.79 0.78
C ARG A 42 -12.54 -1.73 1.17
N VAL A 43 -11.97 -0.56 1.02
CA VAL A 43 -10.64 -0.21 1.52
C VAL A 43 -10.77 0.70 2.74
N SER A 44 -9.72 0.73 3.57
CA SER A 44 -9.61 1.69 4.68
C SER A 44 -8.22 2.32 4.71
N SER A 45 -8.18 3.62 5.00
CA SER A 45 -6.96 4.40 5.21
C SER A 45 -6.30 4.12 6.56
N LYS A 46 -7.04 3.49 7.49
CA LYS A 46 -6.54 3.12 8.83
C LYS A 46 -5.30 2.24 8.74
N SER A 47 -4.39 2.40 9.70
CA SER A 47 -3.25 1.49 9.84
C SER A 47 -3.70 0.10 10.30
N TYR A 48 -2.91 -0.94 10.00
CA TYR A 48 -3.15 -2.31 10.50
C TYR A 48 -3.33 -2.33 12.02
N LYS A 49 -2.48 -1.59 12.75
CA LYS A 49 -2.60 -1.43 14.20
C LYS A 49 -3.96 -0.86 14.62
N ALA A 50 -4.46 0.18 13.94
CA ALA A 50 -5.77 0.76 14.24
C ALA A 50 -6.95 -0.16 13.89
N LEU A 51 -6.72 -1.13 13.01
CA LEU A 51 -7.68 -2.19 12.68
C LEU A 51 -7.54 -3.42 13.60
N GLY A 52 -6.64 -3.39 14.59
CA GLY A 52 -6.36 -4.55 15.45
C GLY A 52 -5.67 -5.70 14.72
N ILE A 53 -5.10 -5.44 13.54
CA ILE A 53 -4.37 -6.41 12.74
C ILE A 53 -2.91 -6.36 13.20
N ASP A 54 -2.54 -7.31 14.06
CA ASP A 54 -1.19 -7.48 14.58
C ASP A 54 -0.39 -8.47 13.71
N GLN A 55 -0.42 -8.25 12.39
CA GLN A 55 0.42 -8.99 11.46
C GLN A 55 1.74 -8.25 11.29
N GLU A 56 2.86 -8.92 11.59
CA GLU A 56 4.12 -8.60 10.94
C GLU A 56 3.88 -8.78 9.43
N PRO A 57 4.11 -7.75 8.59
CA PRO A 57 4.02 -7.91 7.15
C PRO A 57 5.00 -9.01 6.75
N THR A 58 4.48 -10.20 6.45
CA THR A 58 5.30 -11.24 5.86
C THR A 58 5.74 -10.69 4.52
N LYS A 59 7.05 -10.49 4.33
CA LYS A 59 7.61 -10.10 3.04
C LYS A 59 6.91 -10.92 1.97
N HIS A 60 6.34 -10.28 0.95
CA HIS A 60 5.80 -10.98 -0.21
C HIS A 60 6.93 -11.85 -0.76
N ARG A 61 6.89 -13.14 -0.42
CA ARG A 61 7.78 -14.15 -0.95
C ARG A 61 7.21 -14.40 -2.34
N GLY A 62 7.76 -13.71 -3.34
CA GLY A 62 7.40 -13.94 -4.74
C GLY A 62 7.47 -15.43 -5.08
N VAL A 63 6.83 -15.81 -6.18
CA VAL A 63 6.66 -17.20 -6.64
C VAL A 63 7.97 -18.02 -6.59
N THR A 64 9.12 -17.37 -6.71
CA THR A 64 10.46 -17.98 -6.63
C THR A 64 10.77 -18.69 -5.31
N ASN A 65 10.16 -18.30 -4.19
CA ASN A 65 10.45 -18.94 -2.89
C ASN A 65 9.59 -20.18 -2.61
N HIS A 66 8.52 -20.41 -3.37
CA HIS A 66 7.74 -21.64 -3.26
C HIS A 66 8.36 -22.81 -4.06
N MET A 67 9.23 -22.53 -5.04
CA MET A 67 9.92 -23.57 -5.84
C MET A 67 11.22 -24.10 -5.20
N GLN A 68 11.74 -23.48 -4.14
CA GLN A 68 13.04 -23.88 -3.57
C GLN A 68 12.99 -25.09 -2.63
N GLY A 69 11.81 -25.58 -2.26
CA GLY A 69 11.69 -26.76 -1.41
C GLY A 69 11.70 -28.09 -2.18
N THR A 70 11.09 -28.14 -3.35
CA THR A 70 10.81 -29.43 -4.03
C THR A 70 11.76 -29.76 -5.18
N GLU A 71 12.47 -28.78 -5.76
CA GLU A 71 13.42 -29.06 -6.87
C GLU A 71 14.89 -29.19 -6.42
N LEU A 72 15.24 -28.64 -5.26
CA LEU A 72 16.61 -28.69 -4.72
C LEU A 72 16.95 -30.05 -4.10
N GLU A 73 15.96 -30.79 -3.58
CA GLU A 73 16.14 -32.15 -3.05
C GLU A 73 16.33 -33.20 -4.16
N GLU A 74 15.79 -32.98 -5.37
CA GLU A 74 15.98 -33.91 -6.51
C GLU A 74 17.35 -33.78 -7.16
N LYS A 75 17.97 -32.59 -7.13
CA LYS A 75 19.31 -32.35 -7.72
C LYS A 75 20.48 -32.70 -6.80
N THR A 76 20.23 -32.92 -5.52
CA THR A 76 21.27 -33.28 -4.53
C THR A 76 21.42 -34.78 -4.31
N LYS A 77 20.70 -35.60 -5.08
CA LYS A 77 20.74 -37.07 -5.01
C LYS A 77 21.50 -37.77 -6.15
N LYS A 78 22.41 -37.06 -6.84
CA LYS A 78 23.29 -37.66 -7.86
C LYS A 78 24.76 -37.49 -7.51
#